data_AF-A0A928VF33-F1
#
_entry.id   AF-A0A928VF33-F1
#
_cell.length_a   1.000
_cell.length_b   1.000
_cell.length_c   1.000
_cell.angle_alpha   90.00
_cell.angle_beta   90.00
_cell.angle_gamma   90.00
#
_symmetry.space_group_name_H-M   'P 1'
#
loop_
_entity.id
_entity.type
_entity.pdbx_description
1 polymer ?
#
loop_
_entity_poly.entity_id
_entity_poly.type
_entity_poly.pdbx_seq_one_letter_code
_entity_poly.pdbx_strand_id
1 'polypeptide(L)' 'MIIFLFRIQVGEWDRFALRYRHFTHLSPVSPATFGMENYCSTMEDVLKLSGVRKKA' A
#
# COMPACT_ATOMS: atom_id res chain seq x y z
N MET A 1 0.15 -4.36 9.89
CA MET A 1 1.06 -5.41 10.40
C MET A 1 2.25 -5.69 9.47
N ILE A 2 2.72 -4.69 8.71
CA ILE A 2 3.86 -4.81 7.77
C ILE A 2 5.10 -4.12 8.35
N ILE A 3 4.89 -2.97 8.99
CA ILE A 3 5.92 -2.14 9.61
C ILE A 3 6.77 -2.90 10.65
N PHE A 4 6.13 -3.72 11.49
CA PHE A 4 6.84 -4.53 12.47
C PHE A 4 7.72 -5.60 11.79
N LEU A 5 7.18 -6.27 10.76
CA LEU A 5 7.87 -7.35 10.05
C LEU A 5 9.13 -6.86 9.34
N PHE A 6 9.06 -5.66 8.75
CA PHE A 6 10.16 -5.04 7.99
C PHE A 6 10.95 -4.01 8.79
N ARG A 7 10.66 -3.87 10.11
CA ARG A 7 11.27 -2.88 11.01
C ARG A 7 11.33 -1.47 10.41
N ILE A 8 10.27 -1.07 9.71
CA ILE A 8 10.20 0.22 9.04
C ILE A 8 10.16 1.30 10.13
N GLN A 9 11.09 2.26 10.06
CA GLN A 9 11.07 3.44 10.93
C GLN A 9 9.95 4.35 10.44
N VAL A 10 8.96 4.59 11.30
CA VAL A 10 7.81 5.45 11.01
C VAL A 10 7.82 6.60 11.98
N GLY A 11 7.54 7.81 11.46
CA GLY A 11 7.37 9.00 12.29
C GLY A 11 6.17 8.89 13.23
N GLU A 12 6.13 9.75 14.24
CA GLU A 12 5.08 9.74 15.27
C GLU A 12 3.67 9.94 14.69
N TRP A 13 3.54 10.85 13.71
CA TRP A 13 2.27 11.10 13.01
C TRP A 13 1.79 9.90 12.20
N ASP A 14 2.70 9.24 11.49
CA ASP A 14 2.41 8.06 10.69
C ASP A 14 1.92 6.90 11.59
N ARG A 15 2.60 6.71 12.73
CA ARG A 15 2.23 5.71 13.75
C ARG A 15 0.87 5.99 14.37
N PHE A 16 0.52 7.26 14.56
CA PHE A 16 -0.81 7.67 15.02
C PHE A 16 -1.89 7.31 13.99
N ALA A 17 -1.72 7.71 12.73
CA ALA A 17 -2.68 7.43 11.66
C ALA A 17 -2.90 5.92 11.43
N LEU A 18 -1.85 5.11 11.61
CA LEU A 18 -1.92 3.65 11.50
C LEU A 18 -2.62 3.00 12.69
N ARG A 19 -2.48 3.54 13.91
CA ARG A 19 -3.19 3.06 15.10
C ARG A 19 -4.66 3.47 15.08
N TYR A 20 -4.94 4.70 14.67
CA TYR A 20 -6.28 5.27 14.53
C TYR A 20 -6.77 5.16 13.09
N ARG A 21 -6.96 3.92 12.62
CA ARG A 21 -7.61 3.68 11.33
C ARG A 21 -9.11 3.96 11.43
N HIS A 22 -9.48 5.23 11.28
CA HIS A 22 -10.88 5.63 11.04
C HIS A 22 -11.36 5.29 9.61
N PHE A 23 -10.47 4.81 8.74
CA PHE A 23 -10.82 4.33 7.41
C PHE A 23 -11.39 2.90 7.48
N THR A 24 -12.65 2.80 7.88
CA THR A 24 -13.51 1.61 7.81
C THR A 24 -14.28 1.57 6.49
N HIS A 25 -13.62 1.82 5.35
CA HIS A 25 -14.23 1.46 4.08
C HIS A 25 -14.11 -0.05 3.91
N LEU A 26 -15.19 -0.77 4.24
CA LEU A 26 -15.29 -2.23 4.15
C LEU A 26 -15.12 -2.73 2.71
N SER A 27 -15.41 -1.87 1.73
CA SER A 27 -15.36 -2.17 0.30
C SER A 27 -14.43 -1.20 -0.41
N PRO A 28 -13.10 -1.44 -0.38
CA PRO A 28 -12.18 -0.68 -1.21
C PRO A 28 -12.53 -0.89 -2.68
N VAL A 29 -12.88 0.18 -3.39
CA VAL A 29 -13.11 0.15 -4.84
C VAL A 29 -11.80 0.37 -5.57
N SER A 30 -11.63 -0.29 -6.70
CA SER A 30 -10.50 -0.06 -7.61
C SER A 30 -11.06 0.44 -8.96
N PRO A 31 -10.24 1.06 -9.83
CA PRO A 31 -10.67 1.38 -11.19
C PRO A 31 -11.34 0.21 -11.94
N ALA A 32 -10.92 -1.03 -11.66
CA ALA A 32 -11.55 -2.25 -12.18
C ALA A 32 -13.03 -2.40 -11.78
N THR A 33 -13.45 -1.86 -10.63
CA THR A 33 -14.87 -1.80 -10.22
C THR A 33 -15.71 -0.99 -11.20
N PHE A 34 -15.10 -0.09 -11.97
CA PHE A 34 -15.75 0.76 -12.96
C PHE A 34 -15.42 0.37 -14.41
N GLY A 35 -14.87 -0.84 -14.63
CA GLY A 35 -14.48 -1.33 -15.97
C GLY A 35 -13.21 -0.69 -16.53
N MET A 36 -12.43 0.01 -15.69
CA MET A 36 -11.14 0.60 -16.08
C MET A 36 -9.98 -0.33 -15.71
N GLU A 37 -8.87 -0.21 -16.43
CA GLU A 37 -7.69 -1.01 -16.14
C GLU A 37 -6.96 -0.48 -14.89
N ASN A 38 -6.65 -1.39 -13.96
CA ASN A 38 -5.89 -1.06 -12.77
C ASN A 38 -4.41 -0.89 -13.12
N TYR A 39 -3.92 0.34 -13.04
CA TYR A 39 -2.52 0.67 -13.31
C TYR A 39 -1.52 -0.12 -12.46
N CYS A 40 -1.85 -0.41 -11.20
CA CYS A 40 -1.05 -1.24 -10.30
C CYS A 40 -1.94 -2.25 -9.60
N SER A 41 -2.04 -3.44 -10.17
CA SER A 41 -2.86 -4.52 -9.61
C SER A 41 -2.10 -5.35 -8.57
N THR A 42 -0.76 -5.38 -8.68
CA THR A 42 0.09 -6.21 -7.81
C THR A 42 1.16 -5.38 -7.11
N MET A 43 1.68 -5.89 -5.99
CA MET A 43 2.83 -5.28 -5.31
C MET A 43 4.07 -5.23 -6.23
N GLU A 44 4.22 -6.18 -7.16
CA GLU A 44 5.30 -6.14 -8.13
C GLU A 44 5.20 -4.95 -9.09
N ASP A 45 4.00 -4.61 -9.55
CA ASP A 45 3.80 -3.46 -10.43
C ASP A 45 4.07 -2.15 -9.69
N VAL A 46 3.68 -2.06 -8.42
CA VAL A 46 4.03 -0.92 -7.56
C VAL A 46 5.55 -0.78 -7.41
N LEU A 47 6.26 -1.90 -7.21
CA LEU A 47 7.71 -1.90 -7.04
C LEU A 47 8.47 -1.57 -8.33
N LYS A 48 7.92 -1.86 -9.50
CA LYS A 48 8.48 -1.40 -10.79
C LYS A 48 8.49 0.13 -10.87
N LEU A 49 7.46 0.80 -10.35
CA LEU A 49 7.35 2.26 -10.35
C LEU A 49 8.25 2.94 -9.33
N SER A 50 8.51 2.29 -8.20
CA SER A 50 9.38 2.85 -7.15
C SER A 50 10.87 2.81 -7.50
N GLY A 51 11.24 2.28 -8.67
CA GLY A 51 12.63 2.17 -9.12
C GLY A 51 13.45 1.12 -8.37
N VAL A 52 12.79 0.28 -7.55
CA VAL A 52 13.45 -0.79 -6.80
C VAL A 52 13.81 -1.91 -7.78
N ARG A 53 15.11 -2.15 -7.98
CA ARG A 53 15.59 -3.21 -8.87
C ARG A 53 15.35 -4.58 -8.25
N LYS A 54 14.72 -5.48 -9.02
CA LYS A 54 14.66 -6.91 -8.68
C LYS A 54 16.09 -7.45 -8.57
N LYS A 55 16.43 -8.04 -7.43
CA LYS A 55 17.69 -8.78 -7.29
C LYS A 55 17.49 -10.15 -7.93
N ALA A 56 18.38 -10.51 -8.86
CA ALA A 56 18.41 -11.82 -9.52
C ALA A 56 18.76 -12.94 -8.52
#